data_AF-A0A2M8ISX6-F1
#
_entry.id   AF-A0A2M8ISX6-F1
#
_cell.length_a   1.000
_cell.length_b   1.000
_cell.length_c   1.000
_cell.angle_alpha   90.00
_cell.angle_beta   90.00
_cell.angle_gamma   90.00
#
_symmetry.space_group_name_H-M   'P 1'
#
loop_
_entity.id
_entity.type
_entity.pdbx_description
1 polymer ?
#
loop_
_entity_poly.entity_id
_entity_poly.type
_entity_poly.pdbx_seq_one_letter_code
_entity_poly.pdbx_strand_id
1 'polypeptide(L)' 'ALHMADRIGNLAPGMEADLVVLDLASTADIAQRSARATDLWEELFPTIMMGDDRAVHATWINGRETHRR' A
#
# COMPACT_ATOMS: atom_id res chain seq x y z
N ALA A 1 13.43 -12.49 9.07
CA ALA A 1 13.76 -11.16 9.60
C ALA A 1 13.12 -10.91 10.97
N LEU A 2 11.81 -11.12 11.18
CA LEU A 2 11.16 -10.90 12.49
C LEU A 2 10.42 -12.12 13.07
N HIS A 3 10.39 -13.27 12.37
CA HIS A 3 9.69 -14.49 12.80
C HIS A 3 8.20 -14.32 13.12
N MET A 4 7.52 -13.40 12.42
CA MET A 4 6.07 -13.16 12.58
C MET A 4 5.27 -13.50 11.31
N ALA A 5 5.83 -14.32 10.41
CA ALA A 5 5.19 -14.64 9.13
C ALA A 5 3.89 -15.47 9.29
N ASP A 6 3.69 -16.07 10.47
CA ASP A 6 2.47 -16.74 10.91
C ASP A 6 1.38 -15.77 11.38
N ARG A 7 1.71 -14.49 11.59
CA ARG A 7 0.79 -13.47 12.12
C ARG A 7 0.56 -12.30 11.17
N ILE A 8 1.61 -11.78 10.53
CA ILE A 8 1.56 -10.55 9.71
C ILE A 8 2.34 -10.70 8.39
N GLY A 9 2.13 -9.75 7.48
CA GLY A 9 2.89 -9.63 6.23
C GLY A 9 2.24 -10.28 5.00
N ASN A 10 1.05 -10.86 5.15
CA ASN A 10 0.23 -11.34 4.05
C ASN A 10 -1.27 -11.18 4.38
N LEU A 11 -2.11 -11.13 3.34
CA LEU A 11 -3.56 -11.07 3.47
C LEU A 11 -4.13 -12.48 3.32
N ALA A 12 -4.20 -13.22 4.43
CA ALA A 12 -4.76 -14.58 4.46
C ALA A 12 -5.61 -14.82 5.72
N PRO A 13 -6.57 -15.75 5.68
CA PRO A 13 -7.35 -16.12 6.86
C PRO A 13 -6.45 -16.56 8.03
N GLY A 14 -6.78 -16.09 9.24
CA GLY A 14 -6.00 -16.39 10.45
C GLY A 14 -4.85 -15.42 10.73
N MET A 15 -4.52 -14.53 9.79
CA MET A 15 -3.53 -13.47 9.99
C MET A 15 -4.16 -12.22 10.62
N GLU A 16 -3.34 -11.42 11.29
CA GLU A 16 -3.74 -10.13 11.83
C GLU A 16 -4.06 -9.14 10.70
N ALA A 17 -5.14 -8.39 10.88
CA ALA A 17 -5.61 -7.41 9.90
C ALA A 17 -4.84 -6.08 10.04
N ASP A 18 -3.52 -6.16 9.85
CA ASP A 18 -2.59 -5.04 9.80
C ASP A 18 -2.28 -4.74 8.33
N LEU A 19 -2.79 -3.62 7.83
CA LEU A 19 -2.72 -3.29 6.40
C LEU A 19 -2.63 -1.79 6.15
N VAL A 20 -2.10 -1.47 4.97
CA VAL A 20 -2.04 -0.10 4.43
C VAL A 20 -2.82 -0.08 3.13
N VAL A 21 -3.65 0.95 2.96
CA VAL A 21 -4.32 1.27 1.70
C VAL A 21 -3.47 2.32 0.98
N LEU A 22 -3.02 2.00 -0.22
CA LEU A 22 -2.18 2.88 -1.04
C LEU A 22 -3.00 3.62 -2.09
N ASP A 23 -2.67 4.89 -2.30
CA ASP A 23 -3.14 5.70 -3.42
C ASP A 23 -2.07 5.74 -4.52
N LEU A 24 -2.31 4.99 -5.61
CA LEU A 24 -1.46 4.93 -6.79
C LEU A 24 -1.61 6.17 -7.71
N ALA A 25 -2.32 7.20 -7.26
CA ALA A 25 -2.42 8.51 -7.87
C ALA A 25 -2.08 9.65 -6.87
N SER A 26 -1.32 9.34 -5.82
CA SER A 26 -1.02 10.24 -4.69
C SER A 26 -0.33 11.56 -5.03
N THR A 27 0.29 11.66 -6.21
CA THR A 27 0.82 12.90 -6.78
C THR A 27 0.55 12.95 -8.28
N ALA A 28 0.62 14.13 -8.89
CA ALA A 28 0.41 14.28 -10.33
C ALA A 28 1.40 13.45 -11.17
N ASP A 29 2.66 13.35 -10.75
CA ASP A 29 3.70 12.59 -11.45
C ASP A 29 3.48 11.08 -11.33
N ILE A 30 3.07 10.61 -10.14
CA ILE A 30 2.71 9.19 -9.91
C ILE A 30 1.47 8.84 -10.74
N ALA A 31 0.42 9.66 -10.69
CA ALA A 31 -0.80 9.45 -11.45
C ALA A 31 -0.54 9.44 -12.97
N GLN A 32 0.30 10.35 -13.48
CA GLN A 32 0.66 10.39 -14.91
C GLN A 32 1.35 9.10 -15.36
N ARG A 33 2.25 8.55 -14.54
CA ARG A 33 2.95 7.29 -14.86
C ARG A 33 2.03 6.09 -14.72
N SER A 34 1.27 6.01 -13.63
CA SER A 34 0.30 4.94 -13.37
C SER A 34 -0.76 4.85 -14.49
N ALA A 35 -1.26 5.98 -15.01
CA ALA A 35 -2.22 6.02 -16.10
C ALA A 35 -1.72 5.44 -17.44
N ARG A 36 -0.42 5.19 -17.59
CA ARG A 36 0.19 4.57 -18.77
C ARG A 36 0.64 3.14 -18.52
N ALA A 37 0.43 2.62 -17.31
CA ALA A 37 0.77 1.25 -16.97
C ALA A 37 -0.09 0.27 -17.76
N THR A 38 0.54 -0.82 -18.19
CA THR A 38 -0.09 -1.93 -18.91
C THR A 38 -0.19 -3.20 -18.04
N ASP A 39 0.49 -3.19 -16.90
CA ASP A 39 0.40 -4.23 -15.88
C ASP A 39 0.50 -3.65 -14.45
N LEU A 40 0.25 -4.50 -13.45
CA LEU A 40 0.26 -4.12 -12.03
C LEU A 40 1.62 -3.61 -11.55
N TRP A 41 2.72 -4.15 -12.08
CA TRP A 41 4.05 -3.74 -11.65
C TRP A 41 4.39 -2.35 -12.18
N GLU A 42 4.03 -2.06 -13.44
CA GLU A 42 4.13 -0.72 -14.01
C GLU A 42 3.26 0.29 -13.26
N GLU A 43 2.11 -0.13 -12.72
CA GLU A 43 1.22 0.73 -11.92
C GLU A 43 1.83 1.03 -10.53
N LEU A 44 2.45 0.03 -9.90
CA LEU A 44 3.02 0.14 -8.55
C LEU A 44 4.40 0.82 -8.54
N PHE A 45 5.21 0.60 -9.58
CA PHE A 45 6.61 1.05 -9.63
C PHE A 45 6.81 2.56 -9.41
N PRO A 46 5.98 3.47 -9.95
CA PRO A 46 6.06 4.90 -9.66
C PRO A 46 5.96 5.21 -8.16
N THR A 47 5.08 4.52 -7.43
CA THR A 47 4.92 4.68 -5.98
C THR A 47 6.14 4.17 -5.21
N ILE A 48 6.80 3.10 -5.67
CA ILE A 48 8.05 2.62 -5.06
C ILE A 48 9.18 3.65 -5.23
N MET A 49 9.27 4.28 -6.40
CA MET A 49 10.36 5.19 -6.74
C MET A 49 10.17 6.61 -6.22
N MET A 50 8.93 7.10 -6.16
CA MET A 50 8.60 8.51 -5.92
C MET A 50 7.59 8.73 -4.79
N GLY A 51 7.05 7.66 -4.20
CA GLY A 51 6.03 7.75 -3.16
C GLY A 51 6.58 8.34 -1.87
N ASP A 52 5.71 9.07 -1.18
CA ASP A 52 5.92 9.54 0.19
C ASP A 52 4.66 9.27 1.04
N ASP A 53 4.53 9.92 2.19
CA ASP A 53 3.40 9.75 3.11
C ASP A 53 2.04 10.00 2.45
N ARG A 54 1.99 10.82 1.38
CA ARG A 54 0.75 11.08 0.64
C ARG A 54 0.21 9.83 -0.06
N ALA A 55 1.05 8.84 -0.34
CA ALA A 55 0.66 7.56 -0.90
C ALA A 55 -0.10 6.67 0.09
N VAL A 56 0.01 6.92 1.39
CA VAL A 56 -0.75 6.20 2.42
C VAL A 56 -2.12 6.85 2.56
N HIS A 57 -3.15 6.19 2.02
CA HIS A 57 -4.53 6.68 2.13
C HIS A 57 -5.16 6.32 3.48
N ALA A 58 -4.95 5.09 3.95
CA ALA A 58 -5.41 4.65 5.25
C ALA A 58 -4.49 3.58 5.85
N THR A 59 -4.42 3.54 7.17
CA THR A 59 -3.70 2.50 7.93
C THR A 59 -4.67 1.82 8.88
N TRP A 60 -4.59 0.50 8.92
CA TRP A 60 -5.41 -0.35 9.77
C TRP A 60 -4.52 -1.23 10.63
N ILE A 61 -4.85 -1.31 11.91
CA ILE A 61 -4.16 -2.14 12.90
C ILE A 61 -5.20 -2.99 13.61
N ASN A 62 -5.01 -4.30 13.60
CA ASN A 62 -5.92 -5.29 14.18
C ASN A 62 -7.38 -5.08 13.72
N GLY A 63 -7.57 -4.83 12.42
CA GLY A 63 -8.88 -4.64 11.80
C GLY A 63 -9.57 -3.33 12.16
N ARG A 64 -8.87 -2.38 12.79
CA ARG A 64 -9.38 -1.04 13.10
C ARG A 64 -8.60 0.01 12.32
N GLU A 65 -9.32 0.93 11.70
CA GLU A 65 -8.72 2.10 11.08
C GLU A 65 -8.08 2.99 12.16
N THR A 66 -6.79 3.27 12.02
CA THR A 66 -6.03 4.13 12.95
C THR A 66 -5.58 5.43 12.30
N HIS A 67 -5.54 5.46 10.98
CA HIS A 67 -5.19 6.64 10.21
C HIS A 67 -5.98 6.66 8.90
N ARG A 68 -6.46 7.85 8.53
CA ARG A 68 -7.09 8.14 7.25
C ARG A 68 -6.70 9.55 6.81
N ARG A 69 -6.32 9.68 5.55
CA ARG A 69 -6.03 10.94 4.89
C ARG A 69 -7.22 11.42 4.06
#